data_AF-A0A7W9CQK9-F1
#
_entry.id   AF-A0A7W9CQK9-F1
#
_cell.length_a   1.000
_cell.length_b   1.000
_cell.length_c   1.000
_cell.angle_alpha   90.00
_cell.angle_beta   90.00
_cell.angle_gamma   90.00
#
_symmetry.space_group_name_H-M   'P 1'
#
loop_
_entity.id
_entity.type
_entity.pdbx_description
1 polymer ?
#
loop_
_entity_poly.entity_id
_entity_poly.type
_entity_poly.pdbx_seq_one_letter_code
_entity_poly.pdbx_strand_id
1 'polypeptide(L)'
;MNDSDGQPPMVRMFPDYADTVLWFGEPVPYDESGLTEGLVRELEDWEQSYYDSLTPDEDWKSAELARQFTAEGNRLAQRVADELGDGYEVQFSSYEPGVPPHRFRGARSGLNPRAAAAFGELEAALIAEQQRSDNAAIAPDADNSEWFAVAPLTGAIFKPHR
;
A
#
# COMPACT_ATOMS: atom_id res chain seq x y z
N MET A 1 -7.22 -24.76 4.35
CA MET A 1 -6.17 -24.47 3.35
C MET A 1 -6.79 -23.49 2.39
N ASN A 2 -6.49 -22.20 2.55
CA ASN A 2 -7.06 -21.14 1.72
C ASN A 2 -6.29 -21.06 0.39
N ASP A 3 -7.03 -20.89 -0.70
CA ASP A 3 -6.57 -20.77 -2.09
C ASP A 3 -5.78 -19.48 -2.38
N SER A 4 -4.75 -19.17 -1.57
CA SER A 4 -3.85 -18.03 -1.80
C SER A 4 -2.48 -18.42 -2.36
N ASP A 5 -2.19 -19.73 -2.49
CA ASP A 5 -0.87 -20.30 -2.83
C ASP A 5 -0.43 -20.11 -4.31
N GLY A 6 -0.93 -19.10 -5.01
CA GLY A 6 -0.54 -18.87 -6.41
C GLY A 6 -0.78 -17.47 -6.97
N GLN A 7 -1.28 -16.52 -6.18
CA GLN A 7 -1.43 -15.14 -6.63
C GLN A 7 -0.25 -14.32 -6.12
N PRO A 8 0.47 -13.60 -7.01
CA PRO A 8 1.58 -12.77 -6.58
C PRO A 8 1.10 -11.69 -5.60
N PRO A 9 1.95 -11.28 -4.65
CA PRO A 9 1.65 -10.19 -3.74
C PRO A 9 1.23 -8.92 -4.50
N MET A 10 0.27 -8.19 -3.91
CA MET A 10 -0.36 -7.04 -4.53
C MET A 10 0.20 -5.74 -3.97
N VAL A 11 0.79 -4.92 -4.83
CA VAL A 11 1.13 -3.52 -4.54
C VAL A 11 -0.02 -2.65 -5.02
N ARG A 12 -0.65 -1.89 -4.12
CA ARG A 12 -1.71 -0.95 -4.51
C ARG A 12 -1.09 0.42 -4.77
N MET A 13 -1.64 1.11 -5.76
CA MET A 13 -1.20 2.44 -6.15
C MET A 13 -2.39 3.40 -6.05
N PHE A 14 -2.31 4.38 -5.14
CA PHE A 14 -3.28 5.46 -5.00
C PHE A 14 -2.71 6.57 -4.09
N PRO A 15 -3.03 7.85 -4.33
CA PRO A 15 -2.72 8.94 -3.41
C PRO A 15 -3.49 8.81 -2.09
N ASP A 16 -2.79 8.91 -0.96
CA ASP A 16 -3.41 8.95 0.38
C ASP A 16 -2.46 9.53 1.45
N TYR A 17 -2.14 10.82 1.32
CA TYR A 17 -1.51 11.68 2.34
C TYR A 17 -0.24 11.12 3.03
N ALA A 18 0.44 10.14 2.42
CA ALA A 18 1.53 9.39 3.04
C ALA A 18 2.91 9.71 2.44
N ASP A 19 3.05 10.83 1.72
CA ASP A 19 4.24 11.20 0.93
C ASP A 19 4.69 10.11 -0.08
N THR A 20 3.78 9.18 -0.40
CA THR A 20 3.94 8.11 -1.38
C THR A 20 2.56 7.66 -1.87
N VAL A 21 2.51 7.19 -3.11
CA VAL A 21 1.31 6.56 -3.69
C VAL A 21 1.34 5.04 -3.64
N LEU A 22 2.41 4.43 -3.10
CA LEU A 22 2.64 2.99 -3.12
C LEU A 22 2.28 2.35 -1.78
N TRP A 23 1.49 1.27 -1.85
CA TRP A 23 0.96 0.59 -0.68
C TRP A 23 1.20 -0.91 -0.76
N PHE A 24 1.91 -1.45 0.21
CA PHE A 24 2.18 -2.87 0.32
C PHE A 24 2.05 -3.30 1.79
N GLY A 25 0.80 -3.51 2.22
CA GLY A 25 0.45 -3.60 3.65
C GLY A 25 0.43 -2.22 4.31
N GLU A 26 1.57 -1.53 4.27
CA GLU A 26 1.80 -0.16 4.75
C GLU A 26 2.22 0.75 3.58
N PRO A 27 2.19 2.09 3.74
CA PRO A 27 2.78 3.00 2.75
C PRO A 27 4.27 2.67 2.54
N VAL A 28 4.71 2.61 1.28
CA VAL A 28 6.10 2.31 0.92
C VAL A 28 6.83 3.61 0.58
N PRO A 29 7.78 4.08 1.41
CA PRO A 29 8.58 5.26 1.11
C PRO A 29 9.34 5.11 -0.22
N TYR A 30 9.43 6.17 -1.01
CA TYR A 30 10.08 6.09 -2.33
C TYR A 30 11.57 5.72 -2.26
N ASP A 31 12.29 6.14 -1.21
CA ASP A 31 13.69 5.80 -0.98
C ASP A 31 13.89 4.32 -0.61
N GLU A 32 12.88 3.69 0.00
CA GLU A 32 12.84 2.26 0.30
C GLU A 32 12.32 1.42 -0.87
N SER A 33 11.54 1.99 -1.80
CA SER A 33 10.92 1.27 -2.92
C SER A 33 11.91 0.64 -3.92
N GLY A 34 13.13 1.17 -3.99
CA GLY A 34 14.14 0.75 -4.96
C GLY A 34 13.82 1.09 -6.42
N LEU A 35 12.72 1.80 -6.69
CA LEU A 35 12.33 2.27 -8.02
C LEU A 35 13.37 3.26 -8.59
N THR A 36 13.37 3.41 -9.91
CA THR A 36 14.22 4.42 -10.55
C THR A 36 13.79 5.83 -10.15
N GLU A 37 14.76 6.73 -9.94
CA GLU A 37 14.47 8.12 -9.57
C GLU A 37 13.55 8.83 -10.58
N GLY A 38 13.65 8.46 -11.86
CA GLY A 38 12.78 8.99 -12.90
C GLY A 38 11.32 8.59 -12.69
N LEU A 39 11.07 7.31 -12.36
CA LEU A 39 9.72 6.85 -12.06
C LEU A 39 9.20 7.45 -10.76
N VAL A 40 10.03 7.58 -9.72
CA VAL A 40 9.64 8.25 -8.46
C VAL A 40 9.14 9.67 -8.72
N ARG A 41 9.89 10.49 -9.48
CA ARG A 41 9.47 11.85 -9.82
C ARG A 41 8.14 11.88 -10.57
N GLU A 42 7.92 10.94 -11.48
CA GLU A 42 6.65 10.87 -12.20
C GLU A 42 5.47 10.46 -11.29
N LEU A 43 5.71 9.64 -10.27
CA LEU A 43 4.69 9.29 -9.26
C LEU A 43 4.38 10.50 -8.36
N GLU A 44 5.40 11.25 -7.94
CA GLU A 44 5.24 12.51 -7.19
C GLU A 44 4.47 13.56 -8.00
N ASP A 45 4.84 13.77 -9.27
CA ASP A 45 4.15 14.71 -10.16
C ASP A 45 2.69 14.30 -10.39
N TRP A 46 2.44 12.99 -10.53
CA TRP A 46 1.09 12.45 -10.68
C TRP A 46 0.24 12.63 -9.41
N GLU A 47 0.81 12.41 -8.23
CA GLU A 47 0.16 12.70 -6.95
C GLU A 47 -0.14 14.19 -6.80
N GLN A 48 0.81 15.07 -7.12
CA GLN A 48 0.54 16.51 -7.09
C GLN A 48 -0.59 16.89 -8.06
N SER A 49 -0.64 16.27 -9.24
CA SER A 49 -1.71 16.49 -10.22
C SER A 49 -3.09 16.09 -9.71
N TYR A 50 -3.17 15.09 -8.82
CA TYR A 50 -4.42 14.72 -8.14
C TYR A 50 -4.91 15.88 -7.30
N TYR A 51 -4.10 16.37 -6.36
CA TYR A 51 -4.45 17.47 -5.47
C TYR A 51 -4.76 18.76 -6.25
N ASP A 52 -4.01 19.04 -7.30
CA ASP A 52 -4.24 20.19 -8.18
C ASP A 52 -5.56 20.07 -8.99
N SER A 53 -6.10 18.86 -9.14
CA SER A 53 -7.32 18.59 -9.89
C SER A 53 -8.59 18.56 -9.03
N LEU A 54 -8.46 18.70 -7.70
CA LEU A 54 -9.59 18.67 -6.78
C LEU A 54 -10.04 20.06 -6.31
N THR A 55 -11.34 20.20 -6.07
CA THR A 55 -11.90 21.35 -5.35
C THR A 55 -11.53 21.25 -3.86
N PRO A 56 -11.76 22.33 -3.07
CA PRO A 56 -11.58 22.26 -1.62
C PRO A 56 -12.45 21.21 -0.91
N ASP A 57 -13.54 20.77 -1.55
CA ASP A 57 -14.45 19.74 -1.05
C ASP A 57 -14.06 18.32 -1.53
N GLU A 58 -12.84 18.16 -2.09
CA GLU A 58 -12.28 16.90 -2.61
C GLU A 58 -13.03 16.32 -3.83
N ASP A 59 -13.85 17.13 -4.51
CA ASP A 59 -14.48 16.77 -5.77
C ASP A 59 -13.57 17.06 -6.97
N TRP A 60 -13.66 16.26 -8.03
CA TRP A 60 -12.98 16.56 -9.29
C TRP A 60 -13.44 17.91 -9.86
N LYS A 61 -12.48 18.81 -10.15
CA LYS A 61 -12.77 20.10 -10.82
C LYS A 61 -13.43 19.91 -12.19
N SER A 62 -13.14 18.80 -12.87
CA SER A 62 -13.85 18.40 -14.09
C SER A 62 -13.70 16.90 -14.36
N ALA A 63 -14.64 16.33 -15.12
CA ALA A 63 -14.56 14.94 -15.58
C ALA A 63 -13.37 14.69 -16.52
N GLU A 64 -12.86 15.70 -17.21
CA GLU A 64 -11.66 15.55 -18.04
C GLU A 64 -10.40 15.36 -17.19
N LEU A 65 -10.26 16.11 -16.10
CA LEU A 65 -9.14 15.95 -15.17
C LEU A 65 -9.16 14.57 -14.50
N ALA A 66 -10.34 14.07 -14.12
CA ALA A 66 -10.50 12.71 -13.60
C ALA A 66 -10.01 11.66 -14.60
N ARG A 67 -10.41 11.79 -15.89
CA ARG A 67 -9.95 10.87 -16.95
C ARG A 67 -8.45 10.94 -17.18
N GLN A 68 -7.87 12.15 -17.19
CA GLN A 68 -6.44 12.34 -17.37
C GLN A 68 -5.65 11.70 -16.21
N PHE A 69 -6.08 11.94 -14.98
CA PHE A 69 -5.51 11.30 -13.80
C PHE A 69 -5.59 9.77 -13.87
N THR A 70 -6.75 9.22 -14.23
CA THR A 70 -6.96 7.77 -14.40
C THR A 70 -6.06 7.19 -15.50
N ALA A 71 -5.96 7.86 -16.66
CA ALA A 71 -5.13 7.39 -17.76
C ALA A 71 -3.65 7.37 -17.39
N GLU A 72 -3.18 8.41 -16.70
CA GLU A 72 -1.80 8.51 -16.26
C GLU A 72 -1.48 7.51 -15.13
N GLY A 73 -2.42 7.32 -14.19
CA GLY A 73 -2.30 6.30 -13.15
C GLY A 73 -2.17 4.89 -13.73
N ASN A 74 -2.95 4.56 -14.77
CA ASN A 74 -2.79 3.27 -15.46
C ASN A 74 -1.41 3.12 -16.13
N ARG A 75 -0.89 4.19 -16.75
CA ARG A 75 0.45 4.19 -17.36
C ARG A 75 1.54 3.97 -16.32
N LEU A 76 1.46 4.68 -15.20
CA LEU A 76 2.43 4.60 -14.11
C LEU A 76 2.37 3.26 -13.39
N ALA A 77 1.17 2.71 -13.16
CA ALA A 77 0.99 1.39 -12.55
C ALA A 77 1.64 0.29 -13.41
N GLN A 78 1.51 0.36 -14.74
CA GLN A 78 2.22 -0.57 -15.64
C GLN A 78 3.74 -0.40 -15.52
N ARG A 79 4.26 0.83 -15.43
CA ARG A 79 5.70 1.06 -15.28
C ARG A 79 6.25 0.55 -13.95
N VAL A 80 5.52 0.74 -12.86
CA VAL A 80 5.87 0.15 -11.56
C VAL A 80 5.89 -1.37 -11.70
N ALA A 81 4.88 -1.97 -12.33
CA ALA A 81 4.83 -3.41 -12.56
C ALA A 81 6.03 -3.89 -13.40
N ASP A 82 6.43 -3.15 -14.44
CA ASP A 82 7.59 -3.47 -15.27
C ASP A 82 8.90 -3.43 -14.48
N GLU A 83 9.07 -2.48 -13.57
CA GLU A 83 10.24 -2.43 -12.68
C GLU A 83 10.27 -3.60 -11.69
N LEU A 84 9.12 -3.99 -11.14
CA LEU A 84 8.98 -5.08 -10.18
C LEU A 84 9.04 -6.50 -10.79
N GLY A 85 8.68 -6.65 -12.06
CA GLY A 85 8.65 -7.93 -12.77
C GLY A 85 7.36 -8.75 -12.56
N ASP A 86 7.44 -10.07 -12.75
CA ASP A 86 6.28 -10.98 -12.65
C ASP A 86 5.98 -11.49 -11.23
N GLY A 87 6.87 -11.17 -10.27
CA GLY A 87 6.72 -11.54 -8.87
C GLY A 87 5.63 -10.78 -8.14
N TYR A 88 5.20 -9.63 -8.67
CA TYR A 88 4.23 -8.73 -8.04
C TYR A 88 3.11 -8.35 -9.01
N GLU A 89 1.94 -8.04 -8.48
CA GLU A 89 0.83 -7.42 -9.22
C GLU A 89 0.62 -6.00 -8.71
N VAL A 90 0.59 -5.02 -9.61
CA VAL A 90 0.32 -3.63 -9.26
C VAL A 90 -1.15 -3.34 -9.56
N GLN A 91 -1.89 -2.86 -8.56
CA GLN A 91 -3.28 -2.49 -8.71
C GLN A 91 -3.46 -0.98 -8.60
N PHE A 92 -4.14 -0.41 -9.58
CA PHE A 92 -4.61 0.97 -9.53
C PHE A 92 -6.14 0.98 -9.55
N SER A 93 -6.74 1.73 -8.62
CA SER A 93 -8.18 1.96 -8.54
C SER A 93 -8.46 3.40 -8.93
N SER A 94 -9.25 3.60 -9.98
CA SER A 94 -9.75 4.94 -10.31
C SER A 94 -10.72 5.43 -9.23
N TYR A 95 -10.74 6.74 -9.00
CA TYR A 95 -11.76 7.40 -8.16
C TYR A 95 -13.10 7.57 -8.89
N GLU A 96 -13.18 7.20 -10.17
CA GLU A 96 -14.42 7.23 -10.94
C GLU A 96 -15.40 6.14 -10.45
N PRO A 97 -16.65 6.50 -10.07
CA PRO A 97 -17.61 5.54 -9.56
C PRO A 97 -17.91 4.42 -10.54
N GLY A 98 -17.82 3.18 -10.08
CA GLY A 98 -18.16 1.99 -10.87
C GLY A 98 -17.07 1.54 -11.86
N VAL A 99 -15.90 2.18 -11.86
CA VAL A 99 -14.74 1.70 -12.61
C VAL A 99 -14.04 0.60 -11.80
N PRO A 100 -13.88 -0.61 -12.34
CA PRO A 100 -13.19 -1.68 -11.62
C PRO A 100 -11.68 -1.37 -11.50
N PRO A 101 -11.01 -1.85 -10.45
CA PRO A 101 -9.56 -1.73 -10.34
C PRO A 101 -8.85 -2.41 -11.51
N HIS A 102 -7.82 -1.75 -12.03
CA HIS A 102 -6.93 -2.30 -13.04
C HIS A 102 -5.72 -2.95 -12.37
N ARG A 103 -5.29 -4.09 -12.90
CA ARG A 103 -4.16 -4.86 -12.40
C ARG A 103 -3.12 -5.01 -13.50
N PHE A 104 -1.86 -4.81 -13.14
CA PHE A 104 -0.73 -4.80 -14.04
C PHE A 104 0.33 -5.77 -13.53
N ARG A 105 1.03 -6.42 -14.46
CA ARG A 105 2.13 -7.33 -14.16
C ARG A 105 3.27 -7.07 -15.14
N GLY A 106 4.49 -7.04 -14.62
CA GLY A 106 5.69 -6.89 -15.45
C GLY A 106 6.11 -8.19 -16.11
N ALA A 107 7.12 -8.10 -16.98
CA ALA A 107 7.76 -9.28 -17.56
C ALA A 107 8.62 -10.02 -16.53
N ARG A 108 8.81 -11.33 -16.72
CA ARG A 108 9.51 -12.23 -15.77
C ARG A 108 10.90 -11.79 -15.31
N SER A 109 11.65 -11.06 -16.12
CA SER A 109 13.00 -10.64 -15.72
C SER A 109 13.02 -9.35 -14.90
N GLY A 110 11.89 -8.65 -14.75
CA GLY A 110 11.86 -7.27 -14.25
C GLY A 110 12.75 -6.34 -15.06
N LEU A 111 12.50 -5.03 -14.98
CA LEU A 111 13.44 -4.04 -15.51
C LEU A 111 14.39 -3.51 -14.43
N ASN A 112 14.03 -3.67 -13.15
CA ASN A 112 14.78 -3.12 -12.03
C ASN A 112 15.00 -4.16 -10.91
N PRO A 113 16.18 -4.81 -10.86
CA PRO A 113 16.48 -5.79 -9.80
C PRO A 113 16.55 -5.17 -8.40
N ARG A 114 16.81 -3.87 -8.27
CA ARG A 114 16.82 -3.17 -6.99
C ARG A 114 15.40 -3.06 -6.42
N ALA A 115 14.44 -2.68 -7.26
CA ALA A 115 13.03 -2.62 -6.86
C ALA A 115 12.50 -4.00 -6.46
N ALA A 116 12.78 -5.03 -7.27
CA ALA A 116 12.40 -6.40 -6.95
C ALA A 116 13.00 -6.89 -5.61
N ALA A 117 14.27 -6.56 -5.34
CA ALA A 117 14.90 -6.91 -4.06
C ALA A 117 14.26 -6.16 -2.87
N ALA A 118 14.02 -4.86 -3.01
CA ALA A 118 13.40 -4.05 -1.96
C ALA A 118 12.00 -4.56 -1.59
N PHE A 119 11.15 -4.84 -2.57
CA PHE A 119 9.82 -5.41 -2.32
C PHE A 119 9.89 -6.84 -1.73
N GLY A 120 10.92 -7.61 -2.07
CA GLY A 120 11.18 -8.91 -1.42
C GLY A 120 11.53 -8.77 0.06
N GLU A 121 12.28 -7.74 0.45
CA GLU A 121 12.58 -7.44 1.85
C GLU A 121 11.34 -6.99 2.61
N LEU A 122 10.52 -6.12 2.01
CA LEU A 122 9.24 -5.68 2.58
C LEU A 122 8.28 -6.87 2.77
N GLU A 123 8.17 -7.76 1.79
CA GLU A 123 7.34 -8.95 1.87
C GLU A 123 7.78 -9.88 3.02
N ALA A 124 9.09 -10.12 3.14
CA ALA A 124 9.64 -10.92 4.24
C ALA A 124 9.33 -10.29 5.61
N ALA A 125 9.40 -8.95 5.72
CA ALA A 125 9.07 -8.24 6.94
C ALA A 125 7.58 -8.37 7.31
N LEU A 126 6.67 -8.22 6.34
CA LEU A 126 5.22 -8.39 6.54
C LEU A 126 4.88 -9.82 6.98
N ILE A 127 5.47 -10.82 6.33
CA ILE A 127 5.28 -12.22 6.71
C ILE A 127 5.75 -12.47 8.15
N ALA A 128 6.91 -11.92 8.53
CA ALA A 128 7.43 -12.05 9.88
C ALA A 128 6.56 -11.34 10.94
N GLU A 129 5.95 -10.20 10.60
CA GLU A 129 5.00 -9.50 11.47
C GLU A 129 3.71 -10.28 11.65
N GLN A 130 3.13 -10.78 10.55
CA GLN A 130 1.92 -11.60 10.59
C GLN A 130 2.14 -12.85 11.45
N GLN A 131 3.27 -13.54 11.28
CA GLN A 131 3.62 -14.69 12.10
C GLN A 131 3.76 -14.34 13.59
N ARG A 132 4.33 -13.17 13.93
CA ARG A 132 4.41 -12.71 15.32
C ARG A 132 3.02 -12.44 15.91
N SER A 133 2.14 -11.82 15.14
CA SER A 133 0.75 -11.57 15.52
C SER A 133 -0.04 -12.86 15.72
N ASP A 134 0.07 -13.80 14.78
CA ASP A 134 -0.60 -15.10 14.85
C ASP A 134 -0.11 -15.93 16.05
N ASN A 135 1.20 -15.95 16.31
CA ASN A 135 1.77 -16.63 17.46
C ASN A 135 1.28 -16.02 18.79
N ALA A 136 1.13 -14.69 18.85
CA ALA A 136 0.57 -14.01 20.02
C ALA A 136 -0.92 -14.33 20.22
N ALA A 137 -1.68 -14.48 19.13
CA ALA A 137 -3.10 -14.83 19.17
C ALA A 137 -3.36 -16.30 19.54
N ILE A 138 -2.43 -17.21 19.25
CA ILE A 138 -2.53 -18.65 19.55
C ILE A 138 -1.94 -18.98 20.94
N ALA A 139 -1.22 -18.05 21.56
CA ALA A 139 -0.75 -18.22 22.94
C ALA A 139 -1.96 -18.58 23.84
N PRO A 140 -1.91 -19.70 24.58
CA PRO A 140 -3.03 -20.12 25.39
C PRO A 140 -3.38 -19.00 26.35
N ASP A 141 -4.67 -18.69 26.40
CA ASP A 141 -5.28 -17.72 27.31
C ASP A 141 -4.63 -17.89 28.68
N ALA A 142 -3.74 -16.95 29.03
CA ALA A 142 -3.30 -16.84 30.40
C ALA A 142 -4.56 -16.44 31.16
N ASP A 143 -5.20 -17.46 31.71
CA ASP A 143 -6.46 -17.57 32.46
C ASP A 143 -6.63 -16.47 33.55
N ASN A 144 -6.64 -15.19 33.13
CA ASN A 144 -6.91 -13.93 33.87
C ASN A 144 -6.40 -12.64 33.17
N SER A 145 -6.51 -12.48 31.85
CA SER A 145 -6.23 -11.16 31.25
C SER A 145 -7.37 -10.17 31.53
N GLU A 146 -7.41 -9.62 32.75
CA GLU A 146 -8.22 -8.46 33.10
C GLU A 146 -7.71 -7.27 32.28
N TRP A 147 -8.51 -6.81 31.31
CA TRP A 147 -8.25 -5.58 30.59
C TRP A 147 -8.23 -4.40 31.56
N PHE A 148 -7.21 -3.55 31.51
CA PHE A 148 -7.15 -2.32 32.31
C PHE A 148 -6.76 -1.13 31.43
N ALA A 149 -7.26 0.06 31.78
CA ALA A 149 -6.86 1.31 31.17
C ALA A 149 -5.86 2.03 32.07
N VAL A 150 -4.81 2.62 31.50
CA VAL A 150 -3.81 3.42 32.25
C VAL A 150 -3.91 4.87 31.81
N ALA A 151 -4.05 5.78 32.76
CA ALA A 151 -3.95 7.22 32.52
C ALA A 151 -2.46 7.64 32.55
N PRO A 152 -1.84 7.98 31.41
CA PRO A 152 -0.38 8.13 31.32
C PRO A 152 0.18 9.32 32.12
N LEU A 153 -0.65 10.35 32.38
CA LEU A 153 -0.23 11.54 33.13
C LEU A 153 -0.27 11.37 34.65
N THR A 154 -1.04 10.40 35.15
CA THR A 154 -1.26 10.18 36.59
C THR A 154 -0.87 8.79 37.05
N GLY A 155 -0.63 7.86 36.12
CA GLY A 155 -0.39 6.45 36.39
C GLY A 155 -1.61 5.70 36.93
N ALA A 156 -2.80 6.32 36.92
CA ALA A 156 -4.01 5.69 37.45
C ALA A 156 -4.43 4.51 36.56
N ILE A 157 -4.64 3.35 37.19
CA ILE A 157 -5.08 2.11 36.52
C ILE A 157 -6.57 1.91 36.81
N PHE A 158 -7.39 1.85 35.78
CA PHE A 158 -8.80 1.48 35.88
C PHE A 158 -8.98 0.03 35.46
N LYS A 159 -9.59 -0.77 36.34
CA LYS A 159 -10.03 -2.13 36.04
C LYS A 159 -11.56 -2.13 35.93
N PRO A 160 -12.15 -2.54 34.79
CA PRO A 160 -13.60 -2.70 34.69
C PRO A 160 -14.04 -3.84 35.61
N HIS A 161 -14.77 -3.51 36.66
CA HIS A 161 -15.46 -4.51 37.48
C HIS A 161 -16.62 -5.12 36.68
N ARG A 162 -16.80 -6.44 36.82
CA ARG A 162 -17.90 -7.20 36.21
C ARG A 162 -19.25 -6.88 36.85
#